data_AF-A0AA41PZT8-F1
#
_entry.id   AF-A0AA41PZT8-F1
#
_cell.length_a   1.000
_cell.length_b   1.000
_cell.length_c   1.000
_cell.angle_alpha   90.00
_cell.angle_beta   90.00
_cell.angle_gamma   90.00
#
_symmetry.space_group_name_H-M   'P 1'
#
loop_
_entity.id
_entity.type
_entity.pdbx_description
1 polymer ?
#
loop_
_entity_poly.entity_id
_entity_poly.type
_entity_poly.pdbx_seq_one_letter_code
_entity_poly.pdbx_strand_id
1 'polypeptide(L)'
;MNPHLLLFESAPEALRGHILPRLGQDARNSLLGGPGTLDAATCAFVITQGSTADRVALACNRSASPEVLFDLAGIPDPDVAAALYERWESPREVVLRVIPAVPRSVLMPELSAFQRQIRYKTENRDMLLAESGDPELIAYAMRNARSMVQPDALVLGILGMLRASGPDAVTALLADVQVPDEEYVRWFPEAIRTALADPTDEAAVERAAARIPDTASVLSALRSTGGSWTSREALFAPRAPIDWGVVVEAHREKPFSAEELEALGLELGCPDSLRRPYQESIPAKDANVRRQVIRELHESGGDFRLNALPRARLQGYWTAAAGPDRPPAAALLARAAPAYPALELFQDVLDEDAEEVRRALAALAGPRLGDDVDSWVIALSLLQDFAGTTTELFDTAAAVAVPDRTRG
;
A
#
# COMPACT_ATOMS: atom_id res chain seq x y z
N MET A 1 -6.78 5.21 9.81
CA MET A 1 -6.91 3.98 10.60
C MET A 1 -8.33 3.43 10.53
N ASN A 2 -8.51 2.26 9.93
CA ASN A 2 -9.78 1.56 9.78
C ASN A 2 -10.47 1.36 11.16
N PRO A 3 -11.80 1.59 11.30
CA PRO A 3 -12.58 1.28 12.50
C PRO A 3 -12.34 -0.11 13.09
N HIS A 4 -12.26 -1.14 12.25
CA HIS A 4 -11.93 -2.50 12.69
C HIS A 4 -10.52 -2.58 13.25
N LEU A 5 -9.55 -1.90 12.63
CA LEU A 5 -8.18 -1.84 13.13
C LEU A 5 -8.10 -1.10 14.47
N LEU A 6 -8.73 0.07 14.57
CA LEU A 6 -8.79 0.84 15.81
C LEU A 6 -9.40 0.02 16.96
N LEU A 7 -10.49 -0.70 16.68
CA LEU A 7 -11.12 -1.58 17.66
C LEU A 7 -10.23 -2.78 18.01
N PHE A 8 -9.65 -3.45 17.01
CA PHE A 8 -8.75 -4.58 17.19
C PHE A 8 -7.50 -4.21 18.01
N GLU A 9 -6.92 -3.03 17.78
CA GLU A 9 -5.78 -2.52 18.55
C GLU A 9 -6.13 -2.18 20.01
N SER A 10 -7.41 -1.93 20.31
CA SER A 10 -7.82 -1.70 21.71
C SER A 10 -7.95 -3.01 22.51
N ALA A 11 -7.92 -4.16 21.85
CA ALA A 11 -7.82 -5.46 22.53
C ALA A 11 -6.42 -5.64 23.13
N PRO A 12 -6.30 -6.30 24.30
CA PRO A 12 -5.02 -6.70 24.86
C PRO A 12 -4.17 -7.44 23.82
N GLU A 13 -2.89 -7.08 23.70
CA GLU A 13 -1.97 -7.62 22.69
C GLU A 13 -1.94 -9.16 22.69
N ALA A 14 -1.98 -9.77 23.88
CA ALA A 14 -2.00 -11.22 24.07
C ALA A 14 -3.24 -11.92 23.45
N LEU A 15 -4.35 -11.20 23.21
CA LEU A 15 -5.57 -11.76 22.64
C LEU A 15 -5.63 -11.64 21.12
N ARG A 16 -4.90 -10.70 20.52
CA ARG A 16 -5.03 -10.37 19.09
C ARG A 16 -4.77 -11.58 18.18
N GLY A 17 -3.77 -12.40 18.52
CA GLY A 17 -3.48 -13.66 17.82
C GLY A 17 -4.57 -14.73 17.95
N HIS A 18 -5.45 -14.63 18.96
CA HIS A 18 -6.60 -15.53 19.15
C HIS A 18 -7.89 -14.98 18.56
N ILE A 19 -8.02 -13.65 18.45
CA ILE A 19 -9.18 -12.98 17.86
C ILE A 19 -9.17 -13.15 16.34
N LEU A 20 -8.06 -12.79 15.68
CA LEU A 20 -7.98 -12.72 14.21
C LEU A 20 -8.43 -14.01 13.50
N PRO A 21 -8.00 -15.23 13.90
CA PRO A 21 -8.41 -16.46 13.22
C PRO A 21 -9.91 -16.76 13.32
N ARG A 22 -10.58 -16.19 14.34
CA ARG A 22 -11.99 -16.45 14.66
C ARG A 22 -12.95 -15.43 14.06
N LEU A 23 -12.44 -14.33 13.50
CA LEU A 23 -13.25 -13.35 12.79
C LEU A 23 -13.82 -13.94 11.50
N GLY A 24 -15.02 -13.52 11.13
CA GLY A 24 -15.58 -13.78 9.81
C GLY A 24 -14.76 -13.11 8.70
N GLN A 25 -14.86 -13.62 7.47
CA GLN A 25 -14.04 -13.14 6.36
C GLN A 25 -14.25 -11.64 6.06
N ASP A 26 -15.47 -11.12 6.19
CA ASP A 26 -15.76 -9.70 5.94
C ASP A 26 -15.06 -8.79 6.94
N ALA A 27 -15.11 -9.14 8.23
CA ALA A 27 -14.41 -8.40 9.29
C ALA A 27 -12.89 -8.49 9.11
N ARG A 28 -12.35 -9.66 8.73
CA ARG A 28 -10.92 -9.81 8.38
C ARG A 28 -10.53 -8.98 7.17
N ASN A 29 -11.32 -8.99 6.10
CA ASN A 29 -11.04 -8.21 4.89
C ASN A 29 -11.02 -6.71 5.20
N SER A 30 -11.97 -6.23 6.02
CA SER A 30 -11.97 -4.85 6.48
C SER A 30 -10.73 -4.56 7.32
N LEU A 31 -10.48 -5.33 8.37
CA LEU A 31 -9.33 -5.17 9.26
C LEU A 31 -7.99 -5.16 8.49
N LEU A 32 -7.78 -6.15 7.62
CA LEU A 32 -6.51 -6.40 6.96
C LEU A 32 -6.29 -5.50 5.75
N GLY A 33 -7.33 -5.22 4.96
CA GLY A 33 -7.23 -4.42 3.73
C GLY A 33 -7.56 -2.93 3.88
N GLY A 34 -8.09 -2.53 5.04
CA GLY A 34 -8.37 -1.13 5.32
C GLY A 34 -7.13 -0.27 5.59
N PRO A 35 -7.28 1.05 5.62
CA PRO A 35 -6.16 1.97 5.88
C PRO A 35 -5.66 1.83 7.32
N GLY A 36 -4.35 1.94 7.53
CA GLY A 36 -3.69 1.90 8.84
C GLY A 36 -2.65 0.79 8.94
N THR A 37 -1.61 1.07 9.73
CA THR A 37 -0.46 0.17 9.89
C THR A 37 -0.79 -0.93 10.88
N LEU A 38 -0.81 -2.18 10.43
CA LEU A 38 -0.91 -3.35 11.31
C LEU A 38 0.41 -3.56 12.04
N ASP A 39 0.33 -4.08 13.27
CA ASP A 39 1.52 -4.48 14.00
C ASP A 39 2.25 -5.66 13.32
N ALA A 40 3.55 -5.78 13.59
CA ALA A 40 4.40 -6.78 12.95
C ALA A 40 3.96 -8.22 13.25
N ALA A 41 3.41 -8.50 14.44
CA ALA A 41 2.96 -9.84 14.80
C ALA A 41 1.71 -10.24 14.02
N THR A 42 0.77 -9.30 13.84
CA THR A 42 -0.42 -9.47 13.01
C THR A 42 -0.05 -9.72 11.54
N CYS A 43 0.87 -8.91 10.97
CA CYS A 43 1.38 -9.12 9.61
C CYS A 43 2.04 -10.50 9.46
N ALA A 44 2.94 -10.87 10.38
CA ALA A 44 3.64 -12.15 10.36
C ALA A 44 2.67 -13.34 10.46
N PHE A 45 1.63 -13.23 11.28
CA PHE A 45 0.57 -14.23 11.37
C PHE A 45 -0.14 -14.42 10.02
N VAL A 46 -0.57 -13.33 9.36
CA VAL A 46 -1.28 -13.43 8.07
C VAL A 46 -0.39 -14.00 6.97
N ILE A 47 0.88 -13.58 6.91
CA ILE A 47 1.85 -14.11 5.95
C ILE A 47 2.01 -15.62 6.14
N THR A 48 2.24 -16.08 7.37
CA THR A 48 2.60 -17.47 7.66
C THR A 48 1.40 -18.42 7.77
N GLN A 49 0.30 -17.99 8.39
CA GLN A 49 -0.85 -18.82 8.76
C GLN A 49 -2.18 -18.34 8.17
N GLY A 50 -2.24 -17.15 7.59
CA GLY A 50 -3.45 -16.61 6.97
C GLY A 50 -3.89 -17.40 5.74
N SER A 51 -5.18 -17.32 5.43
CA SER A 51 -5.73 -17.83 4.18
C SER A 51 -5.29 -16.98 2.99
N THR A 52 -5.49 -17.47 1.76
CA THR A 52 -5.29 -16.67 0.54
C THR A 52 -6.09 -15.36 0.59
N ALA A 53 -7.35 -15.39 1.04
CA ALA A 53 -8.17 -14.19 1.16
C ALA A 53 -7.58 -13.17 2.16
N ASP A 54 -7.01 -13.64 3.28
CA ASP A 54 -6.37 -12.76 4.27
C ASP A 54 -5.09 -12.11 3.72
N ARG A 55 -4.28 -12.89 2.97
CA ARG A 55 -3.07 -12.38 2.31
C ARG A 55 -3.38 -11.40 1.19
N VAL A 56 -4.42 -11.65 0.41
CA VAL A 56 -4.93 -10.72 -0.61
C VAL A 56 -5.42 -9.43 0.05
N ALA A 57 -6.18 -9.53 1.14
CA ALA A 57 -6.61 -8.35 1.88
C ALA A 57 -5.40 -7.53 2.39
N LEU A 58 -4.40 -8.19 2.97
CA LEU A 58 -3.16 -7.53 3.40
C LEU A 58 -2.38 -6.92 2.23
N ALA A 59 -2.29 -7.59 1.09
CA ALA A 59 -1.66 -7.07 -0.12
C ALA A 59 -2.32 -5.76 -0.59
N CYS A 60 -3.65 -5.66 -0.48
CA CYS A 60 -4.45 -4.48 -0.81
C CYS A 60 -4.34 -3.34 0.22
N ASN A 61 -3.77 -3.58 1.41
CA ASN A 61 -3.66 -2.58 2.46
C ASN A 61 -2.65 -1.49 2.08
N ARG A 62 -3.13 -0.29 1.77
CA ARG A 62 -2.29 0.85 1.35
C ARG A 62 -1.23 1.28 2.37
N SER A 63 -1.43 0.95 3.64
CA SER A 63 -0.51 1.26 4.74
C SER A 63 0.45 0.11 5.06
N ALA A 64 0.34 -1.06 4.42
CA ALA A 64 1.33 -2.12 4.59
C ALA A 64 2.69 -1.66 4.07
N SER A 65 3.74 -1.92 4.87
CA SER A 65 5.10 -1.48 4.57
C SER A 65 5.67 -2.22 3.36
N PRO A 66 6.66 -1.65 2.66
CA PRO A 66 7.35 -2.31 1.56
C PRO A 66 7.89 -3.71 1.92
N GLU A 67 8.37 -3.89 3.14
CA GLU A 67 8.91 -5.16 3.65
C GLU A 67 7.81 -6.22 3.77
N VAL A 68 6.64 -5.86 4.32
CA VAL A 68 5.47 -6.76 4.38
C VAL A 68 5.02 -7.19 2.97
N LEU A 69 5.03 -6.26 2.01
CA LEU A 69 4.67 -6.58 0.62
C LEU A 69 5.71 -7.47 -0.06
N PHE A 70 6.99 -7.28 0.26
CA PHE A 70 8.06 -8.12 -0.24
C PHE A 70 7.99 -9.54 0.32
N ASP A 71 7.63 -9.71 1.59
CA ASP A 71 7.39 -11.01 2.20
C ASP A 71 6.17 -11.71 1.56
N LEU A 72 5.07 -10.98 1.33
CA LEU A 72 3.91 -11.49 0.60
C LEU A 72 4.26 -11.92 -0.84
N ALA A 73 5.11 -11.16 -1.53
CA ALA A 73 5.62 -11.50 -2.86
C ALA A 73 6.49 -12.78 -2.87
N GLY A 74 6.95 -13.24 -1.72
CA GLY A 74 7.64 -14.52 -1.57
C GLY A 74 6.71 -15.74 -1.52
N ILE A 75 5.39 -15.53 -1.40
CA ILE A 75 4.41 -16.61 -1.31
C ILE A 75 3.99 -17.02 -2.73
N PRO A 76 4.05 -18.32 -3.09
CA PRO A 76 3.64 -18.81 -4.40
C PRO A 76 2.11 -18.90 -4.52
N ASP A 77 1.43 -17.76 -4.40
CA ASP A 77 -0.03 -17.63 -4.48
C ASP A 77 -0.40 -16.62 -5.60
N PRO A 78 -1.03 -17.08 -6.69
CA PRO A 78 -1.31 -16.23 -7.85
C PRO A 78 -2.32 -15.12 -7.56
N ASP A 79 -3.22 -15.29 -6.59
CA ASP A 79 -4.19 -14.26 -6.23
C ASP A 79 -3.50 -13.14 -5.44
N VAL A 80 -2.54 -13.49 -4.58
CA VAL A 80 -1.68 -12.52 -3.87
C VAL A 80 -0.79 -11.78 -4.86
N ALA A 81 -0.18 -12.50 -5.82
CA ALA A 81 0.61 -11.90 -6.89
C ALA A 81 -0.20 -10.88 -7.70
N ALA A 82 -1.43 -11.24 -8.09
CA ALA A 82 -2.34 -10.34 -8.79
C ALA A 82 -2.67 -9.08 -7.96
N ALA A 83 -3.02 -9.25 -6.68
CA ALA A 83 -3.31 -8.12 -5.80
C ALA A 83 -2.12 -7.16 -5.65
N LEU A 84 -0.90 -7.70 -5.49
CA LEU A 84 0.34 -6.90 -5.43
C LEU A 84 0.63 -6.19 -6.76
N TYR A 85 0.37 -6.85 -7.90
CA TYR A 85 0.49 -6.27 -9.25
C TYR A 85 -0.59 -5.23 -9.57
N GLU A 86 -1.75 -5.23 -8.91
CA GLU A 86 -2.83 -4.26 -9.13
C GLU A 86 -2.74 -3.05 -8.19
N ARG A 87 -2.15 -3.21 -7.00
CA ARG A 87 -1.96 -2.12 -6.03
C ARG A 87 -0.93 -1.12 -6.51
N TRP A 88 -1.31 0.04 -7.03
CA TRP A 88 -0.39 1.03 -7.62
C TRP A 88 0.74 1.50 -6.67
N GLU A 89 0.54 1.38 -5.36
CA GLU A 89 1.55 1.73 -4.36
C GLU A 89 2.72 0.72 -4.24
N SER A 90 2.59 -0.51 -4.77
CA SER A 90 3.61 -1.55 -4.57
C SER A 90 4.99 -1.14 -5.10
N PRO A 91 6.07 -1.37 -4.34
CA PRO A 91 7.43 -1.07 -4.77
C PRO A 91 7.78 -1.78 -6.08
N ARG A 92 8.66 -1.19 -6.89
CA ARG A 92 9.10 -1.78 -8.17
C ARG A 92 9.61 -3.22 -7.99
N GLU A 93 10.45 -3.46 -6.99
CA GLU A 93 11.04 -4.77 -6.69
C GLU A 93 9.98 -5.82 -6.32
N VAL A 94 8.91 -5.41 -5.64
CA VAL A 94 7.77 -6.29 -5.32
C VAL A 94 7.04 -6.68 -6.60
N VAL A 95 6.78 -5.71 -7.48
CA VAL A 95 6.09 -5.96 -8.75
C VAL A 95 6.92 -6.90 -9.64
N LEU A 96 8.21 -6.62 -9.84
CA LEU A 96 9.10 -7.47 -10.63
C LEU A 96 9.16 -8.90 -10.11
N ARG A 97 9.11 -9.09 -8.79
CA ARG A 97 9.11 -10.40 -8.16
C ARG A 97 7.83 -11.20 -8.42
N VAL A 98 6.67 -10.55 -8.44
CA VAL A 98 5.38 -11.25 -8.59
C VAL A 98 4.99 -11.47 -10.05
N ILE A 99 5.47 -10.64 -11.00
CA ILE A 99 5.11 -10.73 -12.42
C ILE A 99 5.08 -12.18 -12.97
N PRO A 100 6.10 -13.03 -12.73
CA PRO A 100 6.09 -14.40 -13.27
C PRO A 100 4.94 -15.28 -12.75
N ALA A 101 4.38 -14.97 -11.59
CA ALA A 101 3.29 -15.70 -10.95
C ALA A 101 1.90 -15.08 -11.18
N VAL A 102 1.83 -13.86 -11.73
CA VAL A 102 0.55 -13.19 -11.99
C VAL A 102 -0.18 -13.91 -13.15
N PRO A 103 -1.47 -14.24 -13.01
CA PRO A 103 -2.26 -14.80 -14.10
C PRO A 103 -2.18 -13.94 -15.37
N ARG A 104 -1.97 -14.56 -16.53
CA ARG A 104 -1.84 -13.84 -17.81
C ARG A 104 -3.05 -12.97 -18.14
N SER A 105 -4.26 -13.36 -17.73
CA SER A 105 -5.48 -12.55 -17.88
C SER A 105 -5.42 -11.20 -17.16
N VAL A 106 -4.63 -11.11 -16.09
CA VAL A 106 -4.37 -9.87 -15.34
C VAL A 106 -3.27 -9.06 -16.05
N LEU A 107 -2.21 -9.70 -16.53
CA LEU A 107 -1.07 -9.04 -17.19
C LEU A 107 -1.34 -8.56 -18.62
N MET A 108 -2.18 -9.26 -19.38
CA MET A 108 -2.43 -9.00 -20.81
C MET A 108 -3.90 -8.58 -21.04
N PRO A 109 -4.21 -7.29 -20.84
CA PRO A 109 -5.55 -6.74 -20.94
C PRO A 109 -6.37 -6.99 -22.19
N GLU A 110 -5.76 -7.33 -23.32
CA GLU A 110 -6.50 -7.73 -24.51
C GLU A 110 -7.40 -8.97 -24.26
N LEU A 111 -7.15 -9.71 -23.18
CA LEU A 111 -7.96 -10.84 -22.72
C LEU A 111 -9.09 -10.46 -21.75
N SER A 112 -9.17 -9.19 -21.28
CA SER A 112 -10.20 -8.76 -20.31
C SER A 112 -10.88 -7.44 -20.68
N ALA A 113 -12.22 -7.43 -20.67
CA ALA A 113 -13.01 -6.24 -20.99
C ALA A 113 -12.96 -5.13 -19.91
N PHE A 114 -12.47 -5.45 -18.71
CA PHE A 114 -12.55 -4.63 -17.50
C PHE A 114 -11.49 -3.52 -17.43
N GLN A 115 -10.32 -3.72 -18.04
CA GLN A 115 -9.16 -2.82 -17.86
C GLN A 115 -9.22 -1.52 -18.68
N ARG A 116 -10.20 -1.33 -19.57
CA ARG A 116 -10.38 -0.07 -20.31
C ARG A 116 -10.73 1.14 -19.42
N GLN A 117 -11.24 0.94 -18.20
CA GLN A 117 -11.49 2.02 -17.24
C GLN A 117 -10.29 2.35 -16.34
N ILE A 118 -9.29 1.46 -16.24
CA ILE A 118 -8.18 1.58 -15.27
C ILE A 118 -6.89 2.09 -15.93
N ARG A 119 -6.80 2.11 -17.28
CA ARG A 119 -5.58 2.45 -18.05
C ARG A 119 -4.80 3.66 -17.52
N TYR A 120 -5.45 4.75 -17.13
CA TYR A 120 -4.76 5.95 -16.61
C TYR A 120 -3.91 5.73 -15.34
N LYS A 121 -4.05 4.61 -14.62
CA LYS A 121 -3.29 4.31 -13.39
C LYS A 121 -2.24 3.21 -13.57
N THR A 122 -2.23 2.48 -14.69
CA THR A 122 -1.37 1.30 -14.91
C THR A 122 -0.27 1.51 -15.95
N GLU A 123 -0.19 2.67 -16.60
CA GLU A 123 0.76 2.93 -17.70
C GLU A 123 2.23 2.68 -17.29
N ASN A 124 2.58 2.95 -16.03
CA ASN A 124 3.93 2.68 -15.51
C ASN A 124 4.21 1.19 -15.20
N ARG A 125 3.17 0.35 -15.10
CA ARG A 125 3.33 -1.09 -14.83
C ARG A 125 3.60 -1.90 -16.06
N ASP A 126 3.01 -1.49 -17.18
CA ASP A 126 3.27 -2.10 -18.48
C ASP A 126 4.76 -1.98 -18.85
N MET A 127 5.45 -0.94 -18.36
CA MET A 127 6.91 -0.82 -18.47
C MET A 127 7.67 -1.94 -17.75
N LEU A 128 7.19 -2.37 -16.58
CA LEU A 128 7.84 -3.42 -15.79
C LEU A 128 7.70 -4.81 -16.45
N LEU A 129 6.73 -4.99 -17.35
CA LEU A 129 6.65 -6.20 -18.17
C LEU A 129 7.88 -6.34 -19.08
N ALA A 130 8.39 -5.21 -19.60
CA ALA A 130 9.61 -5.18 -20.39
C ALA A 130 10.88 -5.51 -19.59
N GLU A 131 10.82 -5.41 -18.25
CA GLU A 131 11.93 -5.72 -17.34
C GLU A 131 11.84 -7.14 -16.75
N SER A 132 10.72 -7.83 -16.94
CA SER A 132 10.39 -9.08 -16.26
C SER A 132 11.35 -10.24 -16.51
N GLY A 133 12.09 -10.19 -17.63
CA GLY A 133 12.92 -11.30 -18.11
C GLY A 133 12.11 -12.45 -18.75
N ASP A 134 10.78 -12.35 -18.79
CA ASP A 134 9.90 -13.31 -19.46
C ASP A 134 9.75 -12.93 -20.95
N PRO A 135 10.16 -13.81 -21.90
CA PRO A 135 10.10 -13.50 -23.32
C PRO A 135 8.70 -13.07 -23.80
N GLU A 136 7.63 -13.72 -23.32
CA GLU A 136 6.27 -13.42 -23.76
C GLU A 136 5.81 -12.04 -23.28
N LEU A 137 6.17 -11.67 -22.05
CA LEU A 137 5.81 -10.38 -21.47
C LEU A 137 6.62 -9.24 -22.08
N ILE A 138 7.91 -9.47 -22.35
CA ILE A 138 8.73 -8.49 -23.08
C ILE A 138 8.16 -8.31 -24.49
N ALA A 139 7.83 -9.40 -25.20
CA ALA A 139 7.21 -9.32 -26.53
C ALA A 139 5.90 -8.53 -26.50
N TYR A 140 5.05 -8.80 -25.51
CA TYR A 140 3.80 -8.06 -25.30
C TYR A 140 4.07 -6.57 -25.06
N ALA A 141 4.98 -6.22 -24.15
CA ALA A 141 5.32 -4.84 -23.84
C ALA A 141 5.83 -4.09 -25.08
N MET A 142 6.68 -4.72 -25.89
CA MET A 142 7.20 -4.13 -27.13
C MET A 142 6.12 -3.90 -28.18
N ARG A 143 5.13 -4.80 -28.28
CA ARG A 143 4.02 -4.70 -29.24
C ARG A 143 2.96 -3.68 -28.82
N ASN A 144 2.56 -3.72 -27.55
CA ASN A 144 1.36 -3.04 -27.07
C ASN A 144 1.64 -1.76 -26.28
N ALA A 145 2.82 -1.63 -25.68
CA ALA A 145 3.24 -0.46 -24.88
C ALA A 145 4.41 0.29 -25.54
N ARG A 146 4.56 0.14 -26.86
CA ARG A 146 5.71 0.60 -27.66
C ARG A 146 6.20 2.02 -27.37
N SER A 147 5.27 2.97 -27.22
CA SER A 147 5.59 4.38 -26.96
C SER A 147 5.92 4.69 -25.51
N MET A 148 5.63 3.77 -24.59
CA MET A 148 5.77 3.92 -23.13
C MET A 148 6.97 3.15 -22.58
N VAL A 149 7.37 2.06 -23.24
CA VAL A 149 8.52 1.27 -22.82
C VAL A 149 9.80 2.09 -22.93
N GLN A 150 10.42 2.35 -21.78
CA GLN A 150 11.71 3.02 -21.74
C GLN A 150 12.81 2.08 -22.26
N PRO A 151 13.77 2.58 -23.07
CA PRO A 151 14.89 1.77 -23.56
C PRO A 151 15.61 1.01 -22.44
N ASP A 152 15.84 1.65 -21.30
CA ASP A 152 16.55 1.06 -20.16
C ASP A 152 15.76 -0.13 -19.54
N ALA A 153 14.43 -0.13 -19.66
CA ALA A 153 13.56 -1.22 -19.20
C ALA A 153 13.81 -2.48 -20.03
N LEU A 154 13.81 -2.31 -21.36
CA LEU A 154 14.11 -3.39 -22.29
C LEU A 154 15.51 -3.92 -22.08
N VAL A 155 16.49 -3.06 -21.85
CA VAL A 155 17.87 -3.49 -21.55
C VAL A 155 17.88 -4.40 -20.34
N LEU A 156 17.24 -4.01 -19.24
CA LEU A 156 17.14 -4.83 -18.04
C LEU A 156 16.46 -6.18 -18.31
N GLY A 157 15.33 -6.19 -19.01
CA GLY A 157 14.63 -7.44 -19.32
C GLY A 157 15.40 -8.35 -20.25
N ILE A 158 16.04 -7.80 -21.29
CA ILE A 158 16.89 -8.56 -22.22
C ILE A 158 18.12 -9.14 -21.50
N LEU A 159 18.79 -8.36 -20.65
CA LEU A 159 19.92 -8.84 -19.86
C LEU A 159 19.48 -9.92 -18.85
N GLY A 160 18.31 -9.75 -18.23
CA GLY A 160 17.71 -10.76 -17.36
C GLY A 160 17.41 -12.05 -18.10
N MET A 161 16.76 -11.96 -19.27
CA MET A 161 16.45 -13.09 -20.13
C MET A 161 17.71 -13.79 -20.64
N LEU A 162 18.74 -13.02 -21.03
CA LEU A 162 20.04 -13.56 -21.44
C LEU A 162 20.66 -14.40 -20.32
N ARG A 163 20.66 -13.88 -19.08
CA ARG A 163 21.20 -14.57 -17.90
C ARG A 163 20.40 -15.83 -17.53
N ALA A 164 19.08 -15.79 -17.68
CA ALA A 164 18.19 -16.89 -17.27
C ALA A 164 18.03 -17.99 -18.34
N SER A 165 17.92 -17.59 -19.61
CA SER A 165 17.48 -18.44 -20.72
C SER A 165 18.48 -18.49 -21.89
N GLY A 166 19.56 -17.70 -21.84
CA GLY A 166 20.62 -17.70 -22.84
C GLY A 166 20.34 -16.87 -24.11
N PRO A 167 21.33 -16.79 -25.02
CA PRO A 167 21.28 -15.98 -26.24
C PRO A 167 20.18 -16.38 -27.23
N ASP A 168 19.86 -17.68 -27.31
CA ASP A 168 18.87 -18.18 -28.27
C ASP A 168 17.47 -17.65 -27.96
N ALA A 169 17.12 -17.51 -26.68
CA ALA A 169 15.85 -16.92 -26.25
C ALA A 169 15.74 -15.45 -26.65
N VAL A 170 16.83 -14.69 -26.52
CA VAL A 170 16.91 -13.29 -26.95
C VAL A 170 16.73 -13.18 -28.46
N THR A 171 17.40 -14.04 -29.21
CA THR A 171 17.32 -14.05 -30.68
C THR A 171 15.91 -14.39 -31.16
N ALA A 172 15.27 -15.39 -30.54
CA ALA A 172 13.89 -15.77 -30.84
C ALA A 172 12.90 -14.64 -30.56
N LEU A 173 13.04 -13.95 -29.43
CA LEU A 173 12.22 -12.79 -29.08
C LEU A 173 12.34 -11.66 -30.12
N LEU A 174 13.56 -11.28 -30.49
CA LEU A 174 13.79 -10.19 -31.44
C LEU A 174 13.24 -10.52 -32.83
N ALA A 175 13.32 -11.77 -33.25
CA ALA A 175 12.71 -12.25 -34.49
C ALA A 175 11.17 -12.19 -34.46
N ASP A 176 10.55 -12.51 -33.32
CA ASP A 176 9.09 -12.54 -33.12
C ASP A 176 8.46 -11.14 -33.09
N VAL A 177 9.14 -10.16 -32.48
CA VAL A 177 8.60 -8.79 -32.34
C VAL A 177 8.73 -7.96 -33.62
N GLN A 178 9.60 -8.35 -34.56
CA GLN A 178 9.83 -7.66 -35.83
C GLN A 178 10.09 -6.15 -35.67
N VAL A 179 11.00 -5.75 -34.78
CA VAL A 179 11.30 -4.33 -34.52
C VAL A 179 11.88 -3.67 -35.78
N PRO A 180 11.24 -2.65 -36.38
CA PRO A 180 11.83 -1.85 -37.46
C PRO A 180 13.24 -1.35 -37.12
N ASP A 181 14.16 -1.39 -38.09
CA ASP A 181 15.58 -1.01 -37.92
C ASP A 181 15.77 0.39 -37.31
N GLU A 182 14.94 1.36 -37.72
CA GLU A 182 14.99 2.74 -37.21
C GLU A 182 14.68 2.82 -35.70
N GLU A 183 13.75 2.00 -35.24
CA GLU A 183 13.37 1.94 -33.82
C GLU A 183 14.32 1.05 -33.02
N TYR A 184 14.92 0.04 -33.66
CA TYR A 184 15.97 -0.79 -33.08
C TYR A 184 17.19 0.06 -32.70
N VAL A 185 17.63 0.97 -33.57
CA VAL A 185 18.74 1.90 -33.25
C VAL A 185 18.38 2.86 -32.11
N ARG A 186 17.12 3.29 -32.04
CA ARG A 186 16.62 4.18 -30.99
C ARG A 186 16.53 3.50 -29.62
N TRP A 187 16.07 2.25 -29.58
CA TRP A 187 15.85 1.50 -28.34
C TRP A 187 17.11 0.80 -27.84
N PHE A 188 18.02 0.46 -28.74
CA PHE A 188 19.25 -0.23 -28.41
C PHE A 188 20.46 0.66 -28.76
N PRO A 189 20.91 1.50 -27.81
CA PRO A 189 22.20 2.16 -27.90
C PRO A 189 23.33 1.18 -28.26
N GLU A 190 24.41 1.67 -28.87
CA GLU A 190 25.50 0.85 -29.44
C GLU A 190 25.98 -0.25 -28.47
N ALA A 191 26.24 0.08 -27.21
CA ALA A 191 26.69 -0.88 -26.19
C ALA A 191 25.74 -2.08 -26.03
N ILE A 192 24.44 -1.86 -26.17
CA ILE A 192 23.43 -2.92 -26.08
C ILE A 192 23.36 -3.70 -27.39
N ARG A 193 23.47 -3.03 -28.55
CA ARG A 193 23.59 -3.74 -29.83
C ARG A 193 24.82 -4.63 -29.88
N THR A 194 25.95 -4.18 -29.31
CA THR A 194 27.15 -5.01 -29.14
C THR A 194 26.88 -6.21 -28.25
N ALA A 195 26.25 -6.01 -27.08
CA ALA A 195 25.89 -7.11 -26.17
C ALA A 195 24.88 -8.08 -26.80
N LEU A 196 23.99 -7.61 -27.68
CA LEU A 196 23.06 -8.45 -28.42
C LEU A 196 23.71 -9.22 -29.57
N ALA A 197 24.74 -8.65 -30.21
CA ALA A 197 25.47 -9.27 -31.31
C ALA A 197 26.39 -10.40 -30.82
N ASP A 198 26.94 -10.28 -29.62
CA ASP A 198 27.66 -11.35 -28.93
C ASP A 198 27.25 -11.41 -27.45
N PRO A 199 26.16 -12.13 -27.14
CA PRO A 199 25.67 -12.23 -25.77
C PRO A 199 26.55 -13.08 -24.85
N THR A 200 27.60 -13.71 -25.39
CA THR A 200 28.62 -14.42 -24.60
C THR A 200 29.78 -13.53 -24.18
N ASP A 201 29.89 -12.31 -24.73
CA ASP A 201 30.80 -11.28 -24.26
C ASP A 201 30.27 -10.64 -22.96
N GLU A 202 30.67 -11.22 -21.82
CA GLU A 202 30.34 -10.69 -20.48
C GLU A 202 30.71 -9.21 -20.34
N ALA A 203 31.81 -8.75 -20.97
CA ALA A 203 32.20 -7.34 -20.90
C ALA A 203 31.26 -6.43 -21.71
N ALA A 204 30.66 -6.92 -22.79
CA ALA A 204 29.62 -6.18 -23.51
C ALA A 204 28.33 -6.09 -22.69
N VAL A 205 27.94 -7.18 -22.03
CA VAL A 205 26.79 -7.22 -21.12
C VAL A 205 26.97 -6.24 -19.94
N GLU A 206 28.15 -6.22 -19.32
CA GLU A 206 28.44 -5.30 -18.21
C GLU A 206 28.48 -3.83 -18.68
N ARG A 207 29.00 -3.55 -19.88
CA ARG A 207 28.93 -2.19 -20.48
C ARG A 207 27.49 -1.75 -20.73
N ALA A 208 26.62 -2.65 -21.18
CA ALA A 208 25.20 -2.37 -21.37
C ALA A 208 24.52 -2.11 -20.01
N ALA A 209 24.83 -2.92 -18.99
CA ALA A 209 24.31 -2.74 -17.64
C ALA A 209 24.76 -1.42 -17.00
N ALA A 210 26.00 -0.98 -17.24
CA ALA A 210 26.53 0.28 -16.71
C ALA A 210 25.79 1.55 -17.22
N ARG A 211 24.91 1.41 -18.21
CA ARG A 211 24.05 2.52 -18.69
C ARG A 211 22.75 2.67 -17.91
N ILE A 212 22.38 1.66 -17.13
CA ILE A 212 21.16 1.70 -16.31
C ILE A 212 21.32 2.84 -15.29
N PRO A 213 20.33 3.73 -15.15
CA PRO A 213 20.36 4.80 -14.16
C PRO A 213 20.78 4.32 -12.77
N ASP A 214 21.81 4.95 -12.23
CA ASP A 214 22.31 4.70 -10.89
C ASP A 214 21.56 5.54 -9.84
N THR A 215 21.93 5.39 -8.57
CA THR A 215 21.32 6.15 -7.48
C THR A 215 21.48 7.66 -7.68
N ALA A 216 22.61 8.13 -8.21
CA ALA A 216 22.85 9.54 -8.48
C ALA A 216 21.88 10.08 -9.55
N SER A 217 21.61 9.29 -10.59
CA SER A 217 20.66 9.63 -11.65
C SER A 217 19.24 9.73 -11.11
N VAL A 218 18.82 8.77 -10.26
CA VAL A 218 17.51 8.80 -9.58
C VAL A 218 17.37 10.06 -8.70
N LEU A 219 18.40 10.40 -7.93
CA LEU A 219 18.41 11.60 -7.10
C LEU A 219 18.33 12.90 -7.92
N SER A 220 19.02 12.94 -9.05
CA SER A 220 18.94 14.07 -9.98
C SER A 220 17.54 14.21 -10.58
N ALA A 221 16.89 13.09 -10.91
CA ALA A 221 15.52 13.08 -11.43
C ALA A 221 14.52 13.54 -10.36
N LEU A 222 14.58 13.00 -9.14
CA LEU A 222 13.74 13.43 -8.02
C LEU A 222 13.82 14.94 -7.75
N ARG A 223 15.02 15.51 -7.84
CA ARG A 223 15.23 16.95 -7.58
C ARG A 223 14.79 17.84 -8.74
N SER A 224 14.78 17.33 -9.97
CA SER A 224 14.40 18.12 -11.15
C SER A 224 12.89 18.19 -11.34
N THR A 225 12.15 17.23 -10.78
CA THR A 225 10.69 17.11 -10.87
C THR A 225 9.92 18.01 -9.90
N GLY A 226 10.61 18.61 -8.92
CA GLY A 226 10.04 19.58 -8.00
C GLY A 226 8.89 19.05 -7.16
N GLY A 227 8.91 17.76 -6.80
CA GLY A 227 7.90 17.12 -5.95
C GLY A 227 6.55 16.86 -6.62
N SER A 228 6.45 16.91 -7.95
CA SER A 228 5.22 16.48 -8.65
C SER A 228 5.15 14.95 -8.81
N TRP A 229 4.03 14.44 -9.34
CA TRP A 229 3.76 13.02 -9.64
C TRP A 229 4.92 12.30 -10.37
N THR A 230 5.71 13.06 -11.12
CA THR A 230 6.94 12.63 -11.82
C THR A 230 8.06 12.13 -10.89
N SER A 231 8.05 12.49 -9.60
CA SER A 231 9.02 11.97 -8.62
C SER A 231 8.83 10.47 -8.37
N ARG A 232 7.57 10.00 -8.42
CA ARG A 232 7.27 8.56 -8.35
C ARG A 232 7.66 7.85 -9.64
N GLU A 233 7.41 8.47 -10.78
CA GLU A 233 7.84 7.93 -12.08
C GLU A 233 9.36 7.73 -12.13
N ALA A 234 10.13 8.64 -11.53
CA ALA A 234 11.58 8.51 -11.42
C ALA A 234 12.03 7.28 -10.61
N LEU A 235 11.26 6.86 -9.60
CA LEU A 235 11.55 5.66 -8.79
C LEU A 235 11.09 4.36 -9.45
N PHE A 236 10.03 4.42 -10.25
CA PHE A 236 9.56 3.32 -11.10
C PHE A 236 10.36 3.15 -12.38
N ALA A 237 11.13 4.16 -12.77
CA ALA A 237 11.99 4.09 -13.93
C ALA A 237 13.00 2.93 -13.78
N PRO A 238 13.42 2.32 -14.90
CA PRO A 238 14.46 1.31 -14.91
C PRO A 238 15.72 1.85 -14.24
N ARG A 239 16.21 1.17 -13.20
CA ARG A 239 17.35 1.63 -12.41
C ARG A 239 18.09 0.48 -11.75
N ALA A 240 19.34 0.76 -11.36
CA ALA A 240 20.08 -0.08 -10.43
C ALA A 240 19.42 -0.06 -9.03
N PRO A 241 19.76 -1.02 -8.14
CA PRO A 241 19.37 -0.94 -6.73
C PRO A 241 19.79 0.39 -6.10
N ILE A 242 18.94 0.93 -5.23
CA ILE A 242 19.18 2.20 -4.55
C ILE A 242 20.23 2.01 -3.45
N ASP A 243 21.28 2.83 -3.48
CA ASP A 243 22.21 3.00 -2.36
C ASP A 243 21.61 3.98 -1.36
N TRP A 244 20.97 3.44 -0.33
CA TRP A 244 20.34 4.24 0.72
C TRP A 244 21.32 5.10 1.51
N GLY A 245 22.61 4.74 1.58
CA GLY A 245 23.64 5.57 2.20
C GLY A 245 23.81 6.88 1.44
N VAL A 246 23.91 6.79 0.11
CA VAL A 246 24.01 7.96 -0.77
C VAL A 246 22.76 8.84 -0.69
N VAL A 247 21.55 8.25 -0.64
CA VAL A 247 20.29 9.00 -0.53
C VAL A 247 20.21 9.75 0.81
N VAL A 248 20.61 9.12 1.91
CA VAL A 248 20.62 9.76 3.25
C VAL A 248 21.59 10.92 3.30
N GLU A 249 22.82 10.77 2.77
CA GLU A 249 23.77 11.90 2.71
C GLU A 249 23.22 13.03 1.82
N ALA A 250 22.63 12.70 0.68
CA ALA A 250 22.01 13.69 -0.19
C ALA A 250 20.88 14.48 0.52
N HIS A 251 20.07 13.82 1.35
CA HIS A 251 19.04 14.47 2.17
C HIS A 251 19.64 15.42 3.21
N ARG A 252 20.75 15.03 3.85
CA ARG A 252 21.43 15.87 4.85
C ARG A 252 22.01 17.14 4.22
N GLU A 253 22.59 17.03 3.03
CA GLU A 253 23.14 18.16 2.30
C GLU A 253 22.05 19.12 1.79
N LYS A 254 20.96 18.55 1.24
CA LYS A 254 19.80 19.30 0.76
C LYS A 254 18.54 18.50 1.06
N PRO A 255 17.76 18.90 2.08
CA PRO A 255 16.54 18.20 2.47
C PRO A 255 15.59 18.03 1.30
N PHE A 256 15.03 16.82 1.23
CA PHE A 256 13.98 16.46 0.28
C PHE A 256 12.64 17.09 0.70
N SER A 257 11.79 17.38 -0.28
CA SER A 257 10.40 17.81 -0.02
C SER A 257 9.56 16.66 0.55
N ALA A 258 8.38 16.99 1.07
CA ALA A 258 7.42 15.99 1.55
C ALA A 258 7.07 14.98 0.45
N GLU A 259 6.84 15.45 -0.79
CA GLU A 259 6.52 14.59 -1.92
C GLU A 259 7.69 13.71 -2.39
N GLU A 260 8.94 14.19 -2.28
CA GLU A 260 10.13 13.39 -2.57
C GLU A 260 10.32 12.30 -1.48
N LEU A 261 10.12 12.65 -0.20
CA LEU A 261 10.17 11.71 0.91
C LEU A 261 9.01 10.70 0.87
N GLU A 262 7.84 11.09 0.39
CA GLU A 262 6.71 10.18 0.12
C GLU A 262 7.12 9.10 -0.88
N ALA A 263 7.67 9.55 -2.01
CA ALA A 263 8.08 8.65 -3.08
C ALA A 263 9.16 7.68 -2.58
N LEU A 264 10.19 8.19 -1.90
CA LEU A 264 11.25 7.37 -1.31
C LEU A 264 10.74 6.42 -0.21
N GLY A 265 9.80 6.87 0.62
CA GLY A 265 9.26 6.09 1.73
C GLY A 265 8.55 4.80 1.32
N LEU A 266 8.10 4.74 0.06
CA LEU A 266 7.43 3.58 -0.55
C LEU A 266 8.41 2.58 -1.17
N GLU A 267 9.70 2.89 -1.25
CA GLU A 267 10.70 1.97 -1.78
C GLU A 267 11.19 0.98 -0.72
N LEU A 268 11.57 -0.21 -1.18
CA LEU A 268 12.04 -1.29 -0.32
C LEU A 268 13.38 -0.93 0.34
N GLY A 269 13.46 -1.12 1.66
CA GLY A 269 14.67 -0.83 2.44
C GLY A 269 14.91 0.65 2.73
N CYS A 270 13.95 1.53 2.43
CA CYS A 270 14.03 2.95 2.76
C CYS A 270 14.23 3.15 4.28
N PRO A 271 15.32 3.81 4.72
CA PRO A 271 15.58 4.04 6.13
C PRO A 271 14.49 4.88 6.83
N ASP A 272 14.21 4.58 8.09
CA ASP A 272 13.24 5.32 8.91
C ASP A 272 13.55 6.82 9.02
N SER A 273 14.83 7.20 8.91
CA SER A 273 15.24 8.60 8.90
C SER A 273 14.69 9.40 7.71
N LEU A 274 14.32 8.73 6.62
CA LEU A 274 13.67 9.35 5.45
C LEU A 274 12.15 9.13 5.47
N ARG A 275 11.68 7.98 5.98
CA ARG A 275 10.26 7.64 6.02
C ARG A 275 9.47 8.47 7.03
N ARG A 276 10.02 8.68 8.23
CA ARG A 276 9.33 9.34 9.34
C ARG A 276 8.99 10.81 9.07
N PRO A 277 9.90 11.66 8.55
CA PRO A 277 9.57 13.07 8.31
C PRO A 277 8.41 13.27 7.31
N TYR A 278 8.24 12.37 6.34
CA TYR A 278 7.07 12.40 5.47
C TYR A 278 5.78 12.09 6.24
N GLN A 279 5.76 10.99 6.99
CA GLN A 279 4.60 10.57 7.78
C GLN A 279 4.12 11.70 8.73
N GLU A 280 5.07 12.45 9.29
CA GLU A 280 4.80 13.62 10.14
C GLU A 280 4.27 14.85 9.37
N SER A 281 4.48 14.94 8.04
CA SER A 281 4.20 16.13 7.22
C SER A 281 2.86 16.13 6.47
N ILE A 282 2.25 14.96 6.26
CA ILE A 282 0.92 14.76 5.63
C ILE A 282 -0.21 15.65 6.21
N PRO A 283 -0.28 15.93 7.53
CA PRO A 283 -1.45 16.57 8.13
C PRO A 283 -1.71 18.05 7.77
N ALA A 284 -0.76 18.74 7.13
CA ALA A 284 -0.79 20.20 7.03
C ALA A 284 -1.70 20.79 5.92
N LYS A 285 -2.22 19.98 4.98
CA LYS A 285 -2.87 20.49 3.75
C LYS A 285 -4.34 20.94 3.90
N ASP A 286 -4.99 20.81 5.06
CA ASP A 286 -6.46 20.96 5.18
C ASP A 286 -7.01 22.14 6.02
N ALA A 287 -6.28 23.25 6.08
CA ALA A 287 -6.62 24.41 6.93
C ALA A 287 -7.90 25.19 6.54
N ASN A 288 -8.48 24.99 5.35
CA ASN A 288 -9.71 25.69 4.93
C ASN A 288 -10.99 24.93 5.28
N VAL A 289 -10.96 23.58 5.28
CA VAL A 289 -12.06 22.74 5.78
C VAL A 289 -12.30 23.00 7.28
N ARG A 290 -11.23 23.29 8.02
CA ARG A 290 -11.20 23.67 9.44
C ARG A 290 -12.15 24.81 9.83
N ARG A 291 -12.24 25.89 9.04
CA ARG A 291 -12.99 27.11 9.42
C ARG A 291 -14.51 27.00 9.21
N GLN A 292 -14.96 26.14 8.30
CA GLN A 292 -16.38 26.04 7.95
C GLN A 292 -17.16 25.11 8.89
N VAL A 293 -16.53 24.04 9.38
CA VAL A 293 -17.16 23.01 10.23
C VAL A 293 -17.38 23.49 11.67
N ILE A 294 -16.46 24.28 12.25
CA ILE A 294 -16.58 24.84 13.62
C ILE A 294 -17.83 25.71 13.77
N ARG A 295 -18.20 26.47 12.73
CA ARG A 295 -19.38 27.34 12.73
C ARG A 295 -20.69 26.54 12.83
N GLU A 296 -20.81 25.46 12.06
CA GLU A 296 -22.04 24.66 11.96
C GLU A 296 -22.32 23.81 13.23
N LEU A 297 -21.27 23.42 13.97
CA LEU A 297 -21.41 22.69 15.24
C LEU A 297 -21.92 23.57 16.39
N HIS A 298 -21.42 24.80 16.50
CA HIS A 298 -21.94 25.77 17.47
C HIS A 298 -23.43 26.07 17.21
N GLU A 299 -23.88 25.95 15.97
CA GLU A 299 -25.26 26.20 15.56
C GLU A 299 -26.23 25.02 15.87
N SER A 300 -25.73 23.80 16.14
CA SER A 300 -26.57 22.58 16.23
C SER A 300 -26.88 22.04 17.64
N GLY A 301 -26.31 22.62 18.71
CA GLY A 301 -26.84 22.46 20.07
C GLY A 301 -26.73 21.07 20.75
N GLY A 302 -25.98 20.10 20.21
CA GLY A 302 -25.49 18.93 20.96
C GLY A 302 -26.25 17.60 20.82
N ASP A 303 -27.23 17.47 19.93
CA ASP A 303 -27.87 16.19 19.58
C ASP A 303 -27.27 15.63 18.28
N PHE A 304 -26.15 14.92 18.40
CA PHE A 304 -25.25 14.65 17.27
C PHE A 304 -25.49 13.26 16.65
N ARG A 305 -26.33 13.21 15.60
CA ARG A 305 -26.48 12.03 14.73
C ARG A 305 -25.55 12.13 13.53
N LEU A 306 -24.53 11.26 13.48
CA LEU A 306 -23.52 11.26 12.41
C LEU A 306 -24.12 11.05 11.02
N ASN A 307 -25.20 10.26 10.92
CA ASN A 307 -25.87 9.95 9.67
C ASN A 307 -26.50 11.19 8.97
N ALA A 308 -26.62 12.33 9.67
CA ALA A 308 -27.15 13.56 9.11
C ALA A 308 -26.06 14.45 8.45
N LEU A 309 -24.77 14.14 8.67
CA LEU A 309 -23.67 14.93 8.14
C LEU A 309 -22.98 14.19 6.98
N PRO A 310 -22.66 14.89 5.87
CA PRO A 310 -21.82 14.31 4.83
C PRO A 310 -20.48 13.86 5.41
N ARG A 311 -20.04 12.64 5.09
CA ARG A 311 -18.77 12.04 5.54
C ARG A 311 -17.55 12.98 5.45
N ALA A 312 -17.46 13.76 4.38
CA ALA A 312 -16.39 14.75 4.19
C ALA A 312 -16.36 15.86 5.27
N ARG A 313 -17.50 16.20 5.88
CA ARG A 313 -17.59 17.19 6.97
C ARG A 313 -17.17 16.60 8.33
N LEU A 314 -17.36 15.30 8.50
CA LEU A 314 -17.05 14.57 9.72
C LEU A 314 -15.53 14.31 9.87
N GLN A 315 -14.84 14.05 8.77
CA GLN A 315 -13.39 13.87 8.75
C GLN A 315 -12.63 15.17 9.08
N GLY A 316 -13.11 16.31 8.57
CA GLY A 316 -12.55 17.63 8.88
C GLY A 316 -12.80 18.10 10.32
N TYR A 317 -13.68 17.45 11.09
CA TYR A 317 -14.02 17.83 12.46
C TYR A 317 -12.89 17.54 13.46
N TRP A 318 -12.34 16.32 13.45
CA TRP A 318 -11.36 15.90 14.45
C TRP A 318 -9.99 16.56 14.24
N THR A 319 -9.56 16.66 12.99
CA THR A 319 -8.30 17.33 12.60
C THR A 319 -8.35 18.85 12.82
N ALA A 320 -9.54 19.46 12.76
CA ALA A 320 -9.75 20.90 13.00
C ALA A 320 -9.80 21.31 14.48
N ALA A 321 -10.17 20.38 15.36
CA ALA A 321 -10.55 20.65 16.73
C ALA A 321 -9.38 20.69 17.73
N ALA A 322 -8.11 20.64 17.32
CA ALA A 322 -6.98 20.80 18.25
C ALA A 322 -7.08 22.15 19.01
N GLY A 323 -7.53 22.10 20.26
CA GLY A 323 -7.88 23.26 21.09
C GLY A 323 -8.71 22.88 22.33
N PRO A 324 -8.86 23.79 23.31
CA PRO A 324 -9.52 23.53 24.59
C PRO A 324 -11.03 23.19 24.49
N ASP A 325 -11.66 23.49 23.34
CA ASP A 325 -13.09 23.26 23.10
C ASP A 325 -13.38 21.89 22.43
N ARG A 326 -12.36 21.06 22.20
CA ARG A 326 -12.51 19.70 21.67
C ARG A 326 -13.25 18.81 22.68
N PRO A 327 -14.36 18.15 22.30
CA PRO A 327 -14.91 17.12 23.17
C PRO A 327 -13.90 15.96 23.27
N PRO A 328 -13.67 15.42 24.49
CA PRO A 328 -12.74 14.31 24.69
C PRO A 328 -13.09 13.11 23.80
N ALA A 329 -12.09 12.37 23.31
CA ALA A 329 -12.32 11.18 22.48
C ALA A 329 -13.32 10.21 23.13
N ALA A 330 -13.18 10.01 24.45
CA ALA A 330 -14.05 9.16 25.25
C ALA A 330 -15.53 9.57 25.19
N ALA A 331 -15.83 10.88 25.17
CA ALA A 331 -17.22 11.37 25.12
C ALA A 331 -17.87 11.09 23.77
N LEU A 332 -17.12 11.26 22.66
CA LEU A 332 -17.59 10.94 21.32
C LEU A 332 -17.78 9.43 21.14
N LEU A 333 -16.78 8.63 21.50
CA LEU A 333 -16.85 7.17 21.40
C LEU A 333 -18.05 6.59 22.16
N ALA A 334 -18.35 7.14 23.34
CA ALA A 334 -19.43 6.63 24.19
C ALA A 334 -20.84 7.04 23.73
N ARG A 335 -20.99 8.17 23.02
CA ARG A 335 -22.29 8.81 22.74
C ARG A 335 -22.67 8.88 21.27
N ALA A 336 -21.69 8.84 20.36
CA ALA A 336 -21.94 8.91 18.95
C ALA A 336 -22.46 7.56 18.43
N ALA A 337 -23.50 7.62 17.60
CA ALA A 337 -24.07 6.48 16.91
C ALA A 337 -24.30 6.83 15.43
N PRO A 338 -24.13 5.85 14.51
CA PRO A 338 -23.72 4.46 14.76
C PRO A 338 -22.22 4.32 15.10
N ALA A 339 -21.84 3.20 15.74
CA ALA A 339 -20.49 2.96 16.24
C ALA A 339 -19.42 3.00 15.13
N TYR A 340 -19.68 2.38 13.97
CA TYR A 340 -18.73 2.37 12.87
C TYR A 340 -18.42 3.79 12.34
N PRO A 341 -19.42 4.62 11.96
CA PRO A 341 -19.18 6.03 11.62
C PRO A 341 -18.49 6.83 12.73
N ALA A 342 -18.78 6.54 13.99
CA ALA A 342 -18.13 7.21 15.13
C ALA A 342 -16.63 6.88 15.20
N LEU A 343 -16.26 5.62 15.02
CA LEU A 343 -14.85 5.20 14.94
C LEU A 343 -14.17 5.71 13.66
N GLU A 344 -14.91 5.81 12.56
CA GLU A 344 -14.43 6.32 11.27
C GLU A 344 -14.02 7.80 11.34
N LEU A 345 -14.59 8.59 12.27
CA LEU A 345 -14.10 9.95 12.58
C LEU A 345 -12.62 9.99 12.92
N PHE A 346 -12.10 8.87 13.46
CA PHE A 346 -10.73 8.75 13.89
C PHE A 346 -9.81 8.07 12.84
N GLN A 347 -10.22 8.04 11.56
CA GLN A 347 -9.37 7.50 10.50
C GLN A 347 -8.12 8.38 10.23
N ASP A 348 -8.19 9.70 10.33
CA ASP A 348 -7.11 10.61 9.92
C ASP A 348 -6.52 11.42 11.07
N VAL A 349 -6.57 10.81 12.24
CA VAL A 349 -6.07 11.41 13.48
C VAL A 349 -4.55 11.37 13.50
N LEU A 350 -3.93 12.46 13.96
CA LEU A 350 -2.50 12.52 14.24
C LEU A 350 -2.09 11.46 15.28
N ASP A 351 -0.85 10.98 15.22
CA ASP A 351 -0.37 9.91 16.12
C ASP A 351 -0.59 10.22 17.63
N GLU A 352 -0.38 11.47 18.05
CA GLU A 352 -0.60 11.89 19.46
C GLU A 352 -2.07 11.74 19.89
N ASP A 353 -2.99 12.07 19.00
CA ASP A 353 -4.42 11.96 19.22
C ASP A 353 -4.93 10.51 19.00
N ALA A 354 -4.25 9.73 18.16
CA ALA A 354 -4.56 8.32 17.94
C ALA A 354 -4.34 7.53 19.24
N GLU A 355 -3.31 7.87 20.00
CA GLU A 355 -3.06 7.29 21.32
C GLU A 355 -4.12 7.69 22.36
N GLU A 356 -4.64 8.94 22.32
CA GLU A 356 -5.79 9.33 23.14
C GLU A 356 -7.03 8.48 22.80
N VAL A 357 -7.33 8.33 21.51
CA VAL A 357 -8.48 7.55 21.03
C VAL A 357 -8.34 6.08 21.42
N ARG A 358 -7.16 5.47 21.21
CA ARG A 358 -6.90 4.08 21.62
C ARG A 358 -7.07 3.88 23.12
N ARG A 359 -6.54 4.79 23.94
CA ARG A 359 -6.70 4.76 25.39
C ARG A 359 -8.16 4.89 25.82
N ALA A 360 -8.90 5.80 25.19
CA ALA A 360 -10.33 5.99 25.46
C ALA A 360 -11.14 4.76 25.08
N LEU A 361 -10.85 4.14 23.92
CA LEU A 361 -11.52 2.93 23.47
C LEU A 361 -11.21 1.73 24.37
N ALA A 362 -9.94 1.55 24.75
CA ALA A 362 -9.52 0.51 25.69
C ALA A 362 -10.17 0.69 27.08
N ALA A 363 -10.30 1.93 27.56
CA ALA A 363 -10.99 2.22 28.82
C ALA A 363 -12.50 1.91 28.76
N LEU A 364 -13.14 2.10 27.60
CA LEU A 364 -14.54 1.73 27.39
C LEU A 364 -14.72 0.20 27.27
N ALA A 365 -13.80 -0.47 26.58
CA ALA A 365 -13.84 -1.90 26.33
C ALA A 365 -13.47 -2.75 27.55
N GLY A 366 -12.46 -2.34 28.32
CA GLY A 366 -11.89 -3.12 29.42
C GLY A 366 -12.92 -3.64 30.44
N PRO A 367 -13.80 -2.77 31.01
CA PRO A 367 -14.83 -3.21 31.94
C PRO A 367 -15.93 -4.11 31.33
N ARG A 368 -16.06 -4.15 30.01
CA ARG A 368 -17.15 -4.84 29.29
C ARG A 368 -16.73 -6.14 28.65
N LEU A 369 -15.64 -6.10 27.88
CA LEU A 369 -15.12 -7.25 27.13
C LEU A 369 -14.03 -7.98 27.92
N GLY A 370 -13.25 -7.26 28.74
CA GLY A 370 -12.13 -7.83 29.49
C GLY A 370 -11.18 -8.64 28.61
N ASP A 371 -10.79 -9.82 29.11
CA ASP A 371 -9.91 -10.75 28.40
C ASP A 371 -10.67 -11.84 27.61
N ASP A 372 -11.98 -11.67 27.38
CA ASP A 372 -12.79 -12.67 26.70
C ASP A 372 -12.71 -12.56 25.16
N VAL A 373 -12.02 -13.52 24.54
CA VAL A 373 -11.83 -13.56 23.08
C VAL A 373 -13.17 -13.58 22.32
N ASP A 374 -14.19 -14.26 22.85
CA ASP A 374 -15.50 -14.39 22.19
C ASP A 374 -16.20 -13.03 22.10
N SER A 375 -16.21 -12.28 23.20
CA SER A 375 -16.71 -10.91 23.26
C SER A 375 -16.03 -9.99 22.24
N TRP A 376 -14.70 -10.06 22.11
CA TRP A 376 -13.96 -9.28 21.11
C TRP A 376 -14.30 -9.66 19.67
N VAL A 377 -14.39 -10.96 19.37
CA VAL A 377 -14.77 -11.46 18.04
C VAL A 377 -16.18 -10.99 17.66
N ILE A 378 -17.14 -11.05 18.58
CA ILE A 378 -18.50 -10.60 18.35
C ILE A 378 -18.54 -9.09 18.13
N ALA A 379 -17.85 -8.30 18.96
CA ALA A 379 -17.81 -6.84 18.81
C ALA A 379 -17.26 -6.42 17.44
N LEU A 380 -16.15 -7.02 17.00
CA LEU A 380 -15.57 -6.76 15.69
C LEU A 380 -16.48 -7.20 14.53
N SER A 381 -17.18 -8.32 14.69
CA SER A 381 -18.07 -8.86 13.63
C SER A 381 -19.36 -8.06 13.48
N LEU A 382 -19.86 -7.49 14.58
CA LEU A 382 -21.07 -6.65 14.55
C LEU A 382 -20.80 -5.21 14.10
N LEU A 383 -19.54 -4.74 14.19
CA LEU A 383 -19.20 -3.33 14.13
C LEU A 383 -19.82 -2.58 12.94
N GLN A 384 -19.71 -3.13 11.73
CA GLN A 384 -20.16 -2.46 10.50
C GLN A 384 -21.68 -2.23 10.45
N ASP A 385 -22.45 -3.17 10.98
CA ASP A 385 -23.92 -3.16 10.91
C ASP A 385 -24.57 -2.68 12.22
N PHE A 386 -23.77 -2.39 13.25
CA PHE A 386 -24.27 -2.00 14.56
C PHE A 386 -24.79 -0.56 14.58
N ALA A 387 -26.10 -0.41 14.75
CA ALA A 387 -26.78 0.89 14.73
C ALA A 387 -26.56 1.76 16.00
N GLY A 388 -26.19 1.13 17.11
CA GLY A 388 -25.99 1.80 18.39
C GLY A 388 -24.62 2.45 18.55
N THR A 389 -24.33 2.91 19.76
CA THR A 389 -23.05 3.48 20.19
C THR A 389 -21.98 2.41 20.39
N THR A 390 -20.70 2.82 20.48
CA THR A 390 -19.59 1.91 20.80
C THR A 390 -19.77 1.22 22.16
N THR A 391 -20.34 1.93 23.13
CA THR A 391 -20.66 1.36 24.46
C THR A 391 -21.69 0.24 24.35
N GLU A 392 -22.79 0.49 23.63
CA GLU A 392 -23.85 -0.49 23.41
C GLU A 392 -23.35 -1.69 22.60
N LEU A 393 -22.43 -1.48 21.65
CA LEU A 393 -21.77 -2.56 20.91
C LEU A 393 -21.03 -3.49 21.86
N PHE A 394 -20.25 -2.95 22.79
CA PHE A 394 -19.49 -3.74 23.76
C PHE A 394 -20.39 -4.47 24.76
N ASP A 395 -21.42 -3.80 25.26
CA ASP A 395 -22.40 -4.43 26.17
C ASP A 395 -23.13 -5.57 25.45
N THR A 396 -23.51 -5.37 24.19
CA THR A 396 -24.16 -6.41 23.35
C THR A 396 -23.21 -7.59 23.11
N ALA A 397 -21.97 -7.30 22.73
CA ALA A 397 -20.99 -8.34 22.46
C ALA A 397 -20.69 -9.20 23.70
N ALA A 398 -20.51 -8.56 24.86
CA ALA A 398 -20.34 -9.25 26.13
C ALA A 398 -21.55 -10.12 26.47
N ALA A 399 -22.77 -9.61 26.31
CA ALA A 399 -24.00 -10.35 26.61
C ALA A 399 -24.19 -11.58 25.71
N VAL A 400 -23.82 -11.49 24.42
CA VAL A 400 -23.90 -12.61 23.47
C VAL A 400 -22.80 -13.64 23.70
N ALA A 401 -21.62 -13.20 24.14
CA ALA A 401 -20.46 -14.07 24.37
C ALA A 401 -20.61 -14.95 25.61
N VAL A 402 -21.38 -14.53 26.63
CA VAL A 402 -21.63 -15.34 27.83
C VAL A 402 -22.15 -16.70 27.37
N PRO A 403 -21.37 -17.78 27.51
CA PRO A 403 -21.83 -19.10 27.13
C PRO A 403 -23.04 -19.45 27.99
N ASP A 404 -23.83 -20.40 27.50
CA ASP A 404 -24.91 -21.10 28.19
C ASP A 404 -24.36 -21.88 29.44
N ARG A 405 -23.59 -21.21 30.31
CA ARG A 405 -22.94 -21.71 31.54
C ARG A 405 -23.97 -22.14 32.60
N THR A 406 -25.26 -21.98 32.30
CA THR A 406 -26.40 -22.44 33.09
C THR A 406 -27.02 -23.74 32.58
N ARG A 407 -26.51 -24.36 31.51
CA ARG A 407 -26.86 -25.73 31.08
C ARG A 407 -25.80 -26.76 31.51
N GLY A 408 -25.43 -26.71 32.79
CA GLY A 408 -24.66 -27.76 33.48
C GLY A 408 -25.56 -28.55 34.42
#